data_AF-A0A7X4KLQ4-F1
#
_entry.id   AF-A0A7X4KLQ4-F1
#
_cell.length_a   1.000
_cell.length_b   1.000
_cell.length_c   1.000
_cell.angle_alpha   90.00
_cell.angle_beta   90.00
_cell.angle_gamma   90.00
#
_symmetry.space_group_name_H-M   'P 1'
#
loop_
_entity.id
_entity.type
_entity.pdbx_description
1 polymer ?
#
loop_
_entity_poly.entity_id
_entity_poly.type
_entity_poly.pdbx_seq_one_letter_code
_entity_poly.pdbx_strand_id
1 'polypeptide(L)'
;MNKWQRRGLGILALGGGAIGFSSIMNTHLQRQAPSTNSFIAIVLATAFFLWGVYCGVQMLEGNRKALFQNAVFWLVQAPLLQSPALGYAAFCGAQAQVLVKLSPVEVGISGSVLGAQFGLNLGQPGERIAIGVNLFALCISFWLMQKYERAAPTSPLGAATSV
;
A
#
# COMPACT_ATOMS: atom_id res chain seq x y z
N MET A 1 12.16 9.01 15.10
CA MET A 1 12.31 9.11 13.63
C MET A 1 12.70 10.54 13.27
N ASN A 2 13.62 10.76 12.32
CA ASN A 2 14.06 12.11 11.96
C ASN A 2 12.95 12.87 11.22
N LYS A 3 12.90 14.21 11.38
CA LYS A 3 11.83 15.06 10.82
C LYS A 3 11.67 14.90 9.30
N TRP A 4 12.78 14.80 8.56
CA TRP A 4 12.77 14.63 7.10
C TRP A 4 12.19 13.30 6.64
N GLN A 5 12.53 12.20 7.31
CA GLN A 5 12.00 10.87 7.00
C GLN A 5 10.48 10.83 7.18
N ARG A 6 10.00 11.42 8.29
CA ARG A 6 8.58 11.54 8.59
C ARG A 6 7.83 12.32 7.51
N ARG A 7 8.39 13.49 7.14
CA ARG A 7 7.81 14.35 6.11
C ARG A 7 7.80 13.68 4.74
N GLY A 8 8.90 13.04 4.35
CA GLY A 8 9.00 12.31 3.08
C GLY A 8 7.94 11.22 2.95
N LEU A 9 7.83 10.34 3.95
CA LEU A 9 6.81 9.28 3.93
C LEU A 9 5.38 9.82 4.00
N GLY A 10 5.16 10.86 4.82
CA GLY A 10 3.87 11.52 4.91
C GLY A 10 3.44 12.12 3.57
N ILE A 11 4.35 12.79 2.86
CA ILE A 11 4.09 13.37 1.53
C ILE A 11 3.85 12.29 0.48
N LEU A 12 4.62 11.19 0.50
CA LEU A 12 4.42 10.09 -0.44
C LEU A 12 3.04 9.44 -0.27
N ALA A 13 2.63 9.15 0.97
CA ALA A 13 1.31 8.56 1.23
C ALA A 13 0.17 9.55 0.94
N LEU A 14 0.31 10.81 1.37
CA LEU A 14 -0.68 11.86 1.11
C LEU A 14 -0.84 12.15 -0.39
N GLY A 15 0.27 12.41 -1.07
CA GLY A 15 0.29 12.75 -2.49
C GLY A 15 -0.16 11.58 -3.36
N GLY A 16 0.35 10.38 -3.09
CA GLY A 16 -0.11 9.16 -3.75
C GLY A 16 -1.61 8.92 -3.56
N GLY A 17 -2.12 9.13 -2.34
CA GLY A 17 -3.53 8.91 -2.01
C GLY A 17 -4.42 9.91 -2.73
N ALA A 18 -4.02 11.18 -2.78
CA ALA A 18 -4.73 12.21 -3.53
C ALA A 18 -4.76 11.94 -5.04
N ILE A 19 -3.64 11.50 -5.62
CA ILE A 19 -3.55 11.11 -7.03
C ILE A 19 -4.45 9.91 -7.33
N GLY A 20 -4.38 8.88 -6.50
CA GLY A 20 -5.19 7.66 -6.66
C GLY A 20 -6.68 7.93 -6.56
N PHE A 21 -7.07 8.71 -5.55
CA PHE A 21 -8.46 9.14 -5.37
C PHE A 21 -8.96 9.95 -6.58
N SER A 22 -8.15 10.89 -7.08
CA SER A 22 -8.52 11.70 -8.25
C SER A 22 -8.64 10.84 -9.51
N SER A 23 -7.73 9.88 -9.70
CA SER A 23 -7.73 8.95 -10.83
C SER A 23 -8.95 8.02 -10.83
N ILE A 24 -9.31 7.46 -9.67
CA ILE A 24 -10.48 6.57 -9.58
C ILE A 24 -11.79 7.34 -9.77
N MET A 25 -11.88 8.57 -9.25
CA MET A 25 -13.05 9.43 -9.42
C MET A 25 -13.23 9.81 -10.90
N ASN A 26 -12.16 10.22 -11.57
CA ASN A 26 -12.20 10.50 -13.02
C ASN A 26 -12.64 9.26 -13.82
N THR A 27 -12.12 8.09 -13.47
CA THR A 27 -12.51 6.82 -14.11
C THR A 27 -14.00 6.51 -13.90
N HIS A 28 -14.53 6.77 -12.71
CA HIS A 28 -15.96 6.58 -12.43
C HIS A 28 -16.83 7.56 -13.24
N LEU A 29 -16.46 8.83 -13.29
CA LEU A 29 -17.22 9.86 -14.02
C LEU A 29 -17.29 9.59 -15.54
N GLN A 30 -16.27 8.96 -16.10
CA GLN A 30 -16.23 8.62 -17.53
C GLN A 30 -17.03 7.34 -17.87
N ARG A 31 -17.44 6.54 -16.88
CA ARG A 31 -18.20 5.30 -17.11
C ARG A 31 -19.70 5.56 -17.09
N GLN A 32 -20.38 5.23 -18.19
CA GLN A 32 -21.83 5.41 -18.33
C GLN A 32 -22.68 4.44 -17.48
N ALA A 33 -22.18 3.24 -17.16
CA ALA A 33 -22.83 2.31 -16.24
C ALA A 33 -21.80 1.31 -15.63
N PRO A 34 -21.52 1.37 -14.32
CA PRO A 34 -20.61 0.42 -13.68
C PRO A 34 -21.29 -0.95 -13.47
N SER A 35 -20.61 -2.04 -13.84
CA SER A 35 -20.99 -3.39 -13.39
C SER A 35 -20.83 -3.53 -11.87
N THR A 36 -21.55 -4.47 -11.23
CA THR A 36 -21.45 -4.71 -9.78
C THR A 36 -20.00 -4.96 -9.32
N ASN A 37 -19.22 -5.73 -10.09
CA ASN A 37 -17.80 -5.97 -9.81
C ASN A 37 -16.97 -4.68 -9.87
N SER A 38 -17.30 -3.79 -10.81
CA SER A 38 -16.64 -2.49 -10.92
C SER A 38 -16.97 -1.58 -9.73
N PHE A 39 -18.21 -1.63 -9.22
CA PHE A 39 -18.61 -0.84 -8.06
C PHE A 39 -17.84 -1.23 -6.80
N ILE A 40 -17.72 -2.54 -6.52
CA ILE A 40 -16.94 -3.05 -5.37
C ILE A 40 -15.48 -2.60 -5.47
N ALA A 41 -14.87 -2.73 -6.65
CA ALA A 41 -13.49 -2.31 -6.88
C ALA A 41 -13.31 -0.80 -6.63
N ILE A 42 -14.26 0.04 -7.05
CA ILE A 42 -14.22 1.49 -6.86
C ILE A 42 -14.35 1.87 -5.39
N VAL A 43 -15.26 1.22 -4.64
CA VAL A 43 -15.41 1.46 -3.20
C VAL A 43 -14.14 1.10 -2.45
N LEU A 44 -13.56 -0.07 -2.74
CA LEU A 44 -12.31 -0.51 -2.11
C LEU A 44 -11.12 0.38 -2.49
N ALA A 45 -11.01 0.77 -3.76
CA ALA A 45 -10.00 1.71 -4.22
C ALA A 45 -10.11 3.06 -3.49
N THR A 46 -11.33 3.58 -3.37
CA THR A 46 -11.61 4.85 -2.68
C THR A 46 -11.22 4.76 -1.21
N ALA A 47 -11.65 3.70 -0.52
CA ALA A 47 -11.29 3.47 0.88
C ALA A 47 -9.76 3.35 1.06
N PHE A 48 -9.09 2.61 0.18
CA PHE A 48 -7.64 2.45 0.19
C PHE A 48 -6.90 3.80 0.01
N PHE A 49 -7.30 4.61 -0.95
CA PHE A 49 -6.65 5.91 -1.19
C PHE A 49 -6.94 6.93 -0.09
N LEU A 50 -8.17 6.98 0.44
CA LEU A 50 -8.49 7.82 1.59
C LEU A 50 -7.73 7.38 2.84
N TRP A 51 -7.52 6.08 3.04
CA TRP A 51 -6.68 5.57 4.10
C TRP A 51 -5.21 5.97 3.93
N GLY A 52 -4.71 6.02 2.69
CA GLY A 52 -3.39 6.57 2.37
C GLY A 52 -3.26 8.06 2.71
N VAL A 53 -4.26 8.87 2.36
CA VAL A 53 -4.34 10.29 2.74
C VAL A 53 -4.32 10.43 4.27
N TYR A 54 -5.16 9.69 4.98
CA TYR A 54 -5.21 9.68 6.43
C TYR A 54 -3.85 9.30 7.05
N CYS A 55 -3.22 8.22 6.58
CA CYS A 55 -1.90 7.79 7.04
C CYS A 55 -0.83 8.86 6.80
N GLY A 56 -0.88 9.53 5.65
CA GLY A 56 0.00 10.63 5.30
C GLY A 56 -0.13 11.81 6.26
N VAL A 57 -1.36 12.27 6.51
CA VAL A 57 -1.65 13.35 7.48
C VAL A 57 -1.15 12.98 8.88
N GLN A 58 -1.52 11.80 9.38
CA GLN A 58 -1.08 11.33 10.71
C GLN A 58 0.45 11.29 10.84
N MET A 59 1.14 10.89 9.76
CA MET A 59 2.60 10.91 9.74
C MET A 59 3.15 12.33 9.81
N LEU A 60 2.58 13.28 9.06
CA LEU A 60 3.02 14.69 9.07
C LEU A 60 2.82 15.36 10.42
N GLU A 61 1.67 15.14 11.05
CA GLU A 61 1.32 15.62 12.39
C GLU A 61 2.20 15.00 13.48
N GLY A 62 2.76 13.82 13.23
CA GLY A 62 3.63 13.13 14.17
C GLY A 62 2.87 12.42 15.29
N ASN A 63 1.68 11.92 14.99
CA ASN A 63 0.90 11.12 15.94
C ASN A 63 1.69 9.86 16.37
N ARG A 64 1.57 9.48 17.65
CA ARG A 64 2.21 8.28 18.21
C ARG A 64 1.85 7.00 17.45
N LYS A 65 0.60 6.88 16.96
CA LYS A 65 0.13 5.71 16.22
C LYS A 65 0.49 5.72 14.73
N ALA A 66 1.01 6.83 14.22
CA ALA A 66 1.26 7.01 12.78
C ALA A 66 2.28 6.00 12.22
N LEU A 67 3.29 5.61 13.02
CA LEU A 67 4.29 4.62 12.61
C LEU A 67 3.64 3.27 12.29
N PHE A 68 2.84 2.75 13.23
CA PHE A 68 2.18 1.46 13.05
C PHE A 68 1.14 1.50 11.93
N GLN A 69 0.30 2.53 11.90
CA GLN A 69 -0.70 2.69 10.83
C GLN A 69 -0.07 2.75 9.45
N ASN A 70 1.03 3.51 9.29
CA ASN A 70 1.76 3.55 8.02
C ASN A 70 2.45 2.22 7.72
N ALA A 71 3.01 1.52 8.71
CA ALA A 71 3.62 0.22 8.48
C ALA A 71 2.62 -0.78 7.88
N VAL A 72 1.40 -0.82 8.41
CA VAL A 72 0.31 -1.66 7.90
C VAL A 72 -0.14 -1.17 6.52
N PHE A 73 -0.30 0.14 6.33
CA PHE A 73 -0.67 0.71 5.03
C PHE A 73 0.33 0.38 3.91
N TRP A 74 1.63 0.44 4.19
CA TRP A 74 2.68 0.02 3.25
C TRP A 74 2.68 -1.49 3.05
N LEU A 75 2.40 -2.30 4.10
CA LEU A 75 2.35 -3.76 3.96
C LEU A 75 1.25 -4.22 3.00
N VAL A 76 0.08 -3.58 3.04
CA VAL A 76 -1.06 -3.90 2.14
C VAL A 76 -0.71 -3.68 0.66
N GLN A 77 0.26 -2.82 0.36
CA GLN A 77 0.76 -2.56 -0.99
C GLN A 77 1.86 -3.53 -1.43
N ALA A 78 2.40 -4.34 -0.51
CA ALA A 78 3.48 -5.26 -0.80
C ALA A 78 3.07 -6.40 -1.74
N PRO A 79 1.96 -7.13 -1.53
CA PRO A 79 1.60 -8.23 -2.43
C PRO A 79 1.00 -7.72 -3.75
N LEU A 80 1.45 -8.32 -4.85
CA LEU A 80 0.79 -8.24 -6.15
C LEU A 80 0.40 -9.63 -6.60
N LEU A 81 -0.87 -9.83 -6.90
CA LEU A 81 -1.43 -11.12 -7.28
C LEU A 81 -2.24 -10.95 -8.55
N GLN A 82 -2.03 -11.82 -9.52
CA GLN A 82 -2.86 -11.93 -10.71
C GLN A 82 -3.15 -13.40 -10.93
N SER A 83 -4.42 -13.74 -11.10
CA SER A 83 -4.86 -15.09 -11.43
C SER A 83 -6.21 -15.01 -12.14
N PRO A 84 -6.62 -16.05 -12.89
CA PRO A 84 -7.92 -16.08 -13.53
C PRO A 84 -9.10 -15.87 -12.58
N ALA A 85 -8.96 -16.30 -11.32
CA ALA A 85 -10.01 -16.20 -10.31
C ALA A 85 -9.99 -14.85 -9.57
N LEU A 86 -8.79 -14.38 -9.19
CA LEU A 86 -8.59 -13.20 -8.37
C LEU A 86 -7.30 -12.47 -8.78
N GLY A 87 -7.41 -11.16 -9.02
CA GLY A 87 -6.28 -10.27 -9.16
C GLY A 87 -6.35 -9.12 -8.15
N TYR A 88 -5.22 -8.77 -7.56
CA TYR A 88 -5.06 -7.65 -6.64
C TYR A 88 -3.71 -6.96 -6.88
N ALA A 89 -3.76 -5.64 -7.07
CA ALA A 89 -2.58 -4.80 -7.05
C ALA A 89 -2.94 -3.43 -6.50
N ALA A 90 -2.24 -2.97 -5.48
CA ALA A 90 -2.43 -1.63 -4.93
C ALA A 90 -1.09 -0.97 -4.66
N PHE A 91 -0.92 0.27 -5.09
CA PHE A 91 0.16 1.13 -4.63
C PHE A 91 -0.27 2.59 -4.60
N CYS A 92 0.39 3.36 -3.74
CA CYS A 92 0.10 4.74 -3.47
C CYS A 92 1.42 5.44 -3.08
N GLY A 93 1.89 6.34 -3.94
CA GLY A 93 3.16 7.04 -3.79
C GLY A 93 4.26 6.36 -4.61
N ALA A 94 5.34 5.98 -3.92
CA ALA A 94 6.48 5.32 -4.55
C ALA A 94 6.32 3.80 -4.58
N GLN A 95 6.90 3.17 -5.60
CA GLN A 95 6.89 1.73 -5.79
C GLN A 95 8.13 1.23 -6.51
N ALA A 96 8.49 -0.02 -6.21
CA ALA A 96 9.45 -0.80 -6.97
C ALA A 96 8.93 -2.24 -6.98
N GLN A 97 8.31 -2.66 -8.08
CA GLN A 97 7.67 -3.95 -8.20
C GLN A 97 8.55 -4.95 -8.93
N VAL A 98 8.52 -6.19 -8.47
CA VAL A 98 8.98 -7.36 -9.20
C VAL A 98 7.78 -8.27 -9.39
N LEU A 99 7.50 -8.69 -10.62
CA LEU A 99 6.37 -9.54 -10.98
C LEU A 99 6.88 -10.75 -11.77
N VAL A 100 6.44 -11.94 -11.42
CA VAL A 100 6.73 -13.19 -12.13
C VAL A 100 5.44 -13.75 -12.68
N LYS A 101 5.32 -13.82 -14.01
CA LYS A 101 4.25 -14.58 -14.69
C LYS A 101 4.68 -16.03 -14.81
N LEU A 102 3.76 -16.98 -14.67
CA LEU A 102 4.10 -18.41 -14.59
C LEU A 102 4.00 -19.17 -15.93
N SER A 103 3.24 -18.67 -16.92
CA SER A 103 3.00 -19.38 -18.18
C SER A 103 2.86 -18.44 -19.40
N PRO A 104 3.90 -18.27 -20.24
CA PRO A 104 5.30 -18.64 -20.01
C PRO A 104 5.92 -17.89 -18.82
N VAL A 105 7.05 -18.39 -18.31
CA VAL A 105 7.78 -17.73 -17.22
C VAL A 105 8.39 -16.43 -17.72
N GLU A 106 7.90 -15.30 -17.22
CA GLU A 106 8.38 -13.96 -17.55
C GLU A 106 8.58 -13.16 -16.26
N VAL A 107 9.72 -12.47 -16.13
CA VAL A 107 9.99 -11.56 -15.02
C VAL A 107 9.86 -10.12 -15.49
N GLY A 108 9.00 -9.36 -14.83
CA GLY A 108 8.82 -7.93 -15.02
C GLY A 108 9.34 -7.15 -13.83
N ILE A 109 9.99 -6.02 -14.10
CA ILE A 109 10.39 -5.05 -13.08
C ILE A 109 9.80 -3.70 -13.48
N SER A 110 9.16 -3.03 -12.54
CA SER A 110 8.59 -1.70 -12.76
C SER A 110 8.80 -0.83 -11.53
N GLY A 111 8.81 0.49 -11.73
CA GLY A 111 9.02 1.41 -10.64
C GLY A 111 8.48 2.79 -10.98
N SER A 112 8.05 3.51 -9.95
CA SER A 112 7.70 4.92 -10.04
C SER A 112 7.94 5.57 -8.68
N VAL A 113 8.39 6.82 -8.69
CA VAL A 113 8.58 7.60 -7.47
C VAL A 113 7.26 8.23 -7.00
N LEU A 114 6.32 8.43 -7.92
CA LEU A 114 5.05 9.08 -7.64
C LEU A 114 3.97 8.54 -8.57
N GLY A 115 2.92 7.98 -7.99
CA GLY A 115 1.78 7.45 -8.71
C GLY A 115 0.80 6.76 -7.79
N ALA A 116 -0.22 6.16 -8.38
CA ALA A 116 -1.18 5.36 -7.65
C ALA A 116 -1.84 4.36 -8.59
N GLN A 117 -2.15 3.19 -8.08
CA GLN A 117 -2.95 2.18 -8.77
C GLN A 117 -3.72 1.39 -7.73
N PHE A 118 -4.95 1.04 -8.09
CA PHE A 118 -5.72 0.02 -7.41
C PHE A 118 -6.42 -0.82 -8.46
N GLY A 119 -6.14 -2.12 -8.44
CA GLY A 119 -6.73 -3.11 -9.32
C GLY A 119 -7.29 -4.26 -8.48
N LEU A 120 -8.56 -4.58 -8.72
CA LEU A 120 -9.22 -5.76 -8.19
C LEU A 120 -9.95 -6.45 -9.33
N ASN A 121 -9.52 -7.65 -9.68
CA ASN A 121 -10.14 -8.49 -10.70
C ASN A 121 -10.82 -9.68 -10.02
N LEU A 122 -12.11 -9.88 -10.26
CA LEU A 122 -12.89 -11.01 -9.76
C LEU A 122 -13.37 -11.81 -10.98
N GLY A 123 -12.61 -12.83 -11.37
CA GLY A 123 -12.94 -13.69 -12.51
C GLY A 123 -12.64 -13.06 -13.88
N GLN A 124 -11.40 -13.14 -14.35
CA GLN A 124 -11.03 -12.81 -15.73
C GLN A 124 -10.53 -14.06 -16.46
N PRO A 125 -11.38 -14.68 -17.30
CA PRO A 125 -10.98 -15.83 -18.11
C PRO A 125 -9.79 -15.47 -19.00
N GLY A 126 -8.72 -16.25 -18.93
CA GLY A 126 -7.51 -16.05 -19.76
C GLY A 126 -6.44 -15.14 -19.14
N GLU A 127 -6.67 -14.56 -17.96
CA GLU A 127 -5.61 -13.83 -17.24
C GLU A 127 -4.54 -14.82 -16.76
N ARG A 128 -3.26 -14.53 -17.03
CA ARG A 128 -2.16 -15.41 -16.64
C ARG A 128 -1.91 -15.30 -15.14
N ILE A 129 -1.50 -16.41 -14.52
CA ILE A 129 -1.08 -16.38 -13.12
C ILE A 129 0.23 -15.60 -13.03
N ALA A 130 0.24 -14.54 -12.22
CA ALA A 130 1.43 -13.78 -11.89
C ALA A 130 1.45 -13.45 -10.40
N ILE A 131 2.64 -13.50 -9.81
CA ILE A 131 2.88 -13.16 -8.40
C ILE A 131 4.00 -12.14 -8.37
N GLY A 132 3.81 -11.09 -7.59
CA GLY A 132 4.77 -10.02 -7.47
C GLY A 132 4.80 -9.41 -6.09
N VAL A 133 5.80 -8.56 -5.90
CA VAL A 133 6.03 -7.84 -4.66
C VAL A 133 6.45 -6.41 -4.95
N ASN A 134 5.85 -5.45 -4.25
CA ASN A 134 6.34 -4.08 -4.18
C ASN A 134 7.44 -4.01 -3.10
N LEU A 135 8.69 -4.14 -3.54
CA LEU A 135 9.87 -4.11 -2.68
C LEU A 135 9.98 -2.81 -1.89
N PHE A 136 9.59 -1.67 -2.48
CA PHE A 136 9.60 -0.39 -1.77
C PHE A 136 8.65 -0.45 -0.57
N ALA A 137 7.41 -0.90 -0.79
CA ALA A 137 6.40 -0.95 0.26
C ALA A 137 6.78 -1.97 1.36
N LEU A 138 7.34 -3.12 0.99
CA LEU A 138 7.83 -4.11 1.94
C LEU A 138 8.96 -3.55 2.82
N CYS A 139 9.95 -2.91 2.21
CA CYS A 139 11.08 -2.30 2.91
C CYS A 139 10.63 -1.19 3.88
N ILE A 140 9.75 -0.29 3.43
CA ILE A 140 9.23 0.79 4.29
C ILE A 140 8.38 0.22 5.43
N SER A 141 7.53 -0.77 5.15
CA SER A 141 6.71 -1.41 6.18
C SER A 141 7.59 -2.02 7.28
N PHE A 142 8.57 -2.85 6.89
CA PHE A 142 9.49 -3.48 7.83
C PHE A 142 10.28 -2.45 8.65
N TRP A 143 10.81 -1.42 8.00
CA TRP A 143 11.54 -0.36 8.65
C TRP A 143 10.69 0.44 9.66
N LEU A 144 9.41 0.70 9.33
CA LEU A 144 8.49 1.38 10.24
C LEU A 144 8.12 0.50 11.44
N MET A 145 7.92 -0.81 11.26
CA MET A 145 7.67 -1.75 12.36
C MET A 145 8.85 -1.79 13.34
N GLN A 146 10.09 -1.90 12.84
CA GLN A 146 11.28 -1.84 13.69
C GLN A 146 11.37 -0.54 14.50
N LYS A 147 11.00 0.60 13.89
CA LYS A 147 10.98 1.88 14.60
C LYS A 147 9.87 1.98 15.63
N TYR A 148 8.73 1.36 15.37
CA TYR A 148 7.63 1.31 16.33
C TYR A 148 8.00 0.49 17.56
N GLU A 149 8.59 -0.70 17.37
CA GLU A 149 9.03 -1.56 18.47
C GLU A 149 10.09 -0.90 19.37
N ARG A 150 11.08 -0.23 18.76
CA ARG A 150 12.12 0.51 19.52
C ARG A 150 11.57 1.73 20.27
N ALA A 151 10.40 2.23 19.88
CA ALA A 151 9.73 3.34 20.53
C ALA A 151 8.71 2.88 21.57
N ALA A 152 8.39 1.59 21.64
CA ALA A 152 7.54 1.04 22.69
C ALA A 152 8.30 1.09 24.03
N PRO A 153 7.67 1.57 25.11
CA PRO A 153 8.28 1.50 26.43
C PRO A 153 8.59 0.04 26.75
N THR A 154 9.84 -0.27 27.12
CA THR A 154 10.19 -1.58 27.69
C THR A 154 9.29 -1.80 28.89
N SER A 155 8.41 -2.80 28.83
CA SER A 155 7.62 -3.20 29.99
C SER A 155 8.55 -3.41 31.20
N PRO A 156 8.24 -2.86 32.38
CA PRO A 156 9.07 -3.00 33.59
C PRO A 156 9.14 -4.44 34.16
N LEU A 157 8.63 -5.44 33.45
CA LEU A 157 8.61 -6.85 33.89
C LEU A 157 9.97 -7.57 33.79
N GLY A 158 11.03 -6.90 33.29
CA GLY A 158 12.39 -7.47 33.24
C GLY A 158 13.29 -7.17 34.46
N ALA A 159 12.83 -6.37 35.43
CA ALA A 159 13.66 -5.92 36.55
C ALA A 159 13.44 -6.72 37.86
N ALA A 160 12.62 -7.77 37.85
CA ALA A 160 12.15 -8.45 39.07
C ALA A 160 12.71 -9.88 39.28
N THR A 161 13.85 -10.25 38.68
CA THR A 161 14.46 -11.57 38.87
C THR A 161 15.95 -11.54 39.23
N SER A 162 16.39 -10.51 39.96
CA SER A 162 17.71 -10.51 40.62
C SER A 162 17.56 -10.18 42.10
N VAL A 163 17.13 -11.16 42.89
CA VAL A 163 17.39 -11.28 44.34
C VAL A 163 17.72 -12.73 44.61
#